data_AF-X1UW45-F1
#
_entry.id   AF-X1UW45-F1
#
_cell.length_a   1.000
_cell.length_b   1.000
_cell.length_c   1.000
_cell.angle_alpha   90.00
_cell.angle_beta   90.00
_cell.angle_gamma   90.00
#
_symmetry.space_group_name_H-M   'P 1'
#
loop_
_entity.id
_entity.type
_entity.pdbx_description
1 polymer ?
#
loop_
_entity_poly.entity_id
_entity_poly.type
_entity_poly.pdbx_seq_one_letter_code
_entity_poly.pdbx_strand_id
1 'polypeptide(L)' 'QRFEKGDAVSGLKIIGKSSRTGTKITFKPDPTVFEDINFNFDNITHRLREIAFLNAGVKIDLKDERE' A
#
# COMPACT_ATOMS: atom_id res chain seq x y z
N GLN A 1 6.27 4.31 -11.90
CA GLN A 1 7.69 4.06 -11.60
C GLN A 1 7.78 2.74 -10.83
N ARG A 2 8.82 1.94 -11.07
CA ARG A 2 9.04 0.63 -10.44
C ARG A 2 10.42 0.62 -9.79
N PHE A 3 10.48 0.01 -8.62
CA PHE A 3 11.69 -0.19 -7.85
C PHE A 3 11.83 -1.68 -7.49
N GLU A 4 13.06 -2.16 -7.40
CA GLU A 4 13.38 -3.52 -6.97
C GLU A 4 14.58 -3.46 -6.03
N LYS A 5 14.45 -4.06 -4.84
CA LYS A 5 15.50 -4.04 -3.79
C LYS A 5 16.03 -2.63 -3.46
N GLY A 6 15.19 -1.62 -3.60
CA GLY A 6 15.54 -0.21 -3.36
C GLY A 6 16.00 0.56 -4.62
N ASP A 7 16.38 -0.15 -5.68
CA ASP A 7 16.89 0.47 -6.90
C ASP A 7 15.77 0.80 -7.89
N ALA A 8 15.87 1.97 -8.53
CA ALA A 8 14.93 2.39 -9.57
C ALA A 8 15.19 1.62 -10.87
N VAL A 9 14.39 0.59 -11.14
CA VAL A 9 14.48 -0.22 -12.37
C VAL A 9 13.71 0.39 -13.56
N SER A 10 12.96 1.47 -13.32
CA SER A 10 12.32 2.24 -14.38
C SER A 10 12.22 3.72 -14.01
N GLY A 11 12.26 4.59 -15.00
CA GLY A 11 11.98 6.02 -14.82
C GLY A 11 10.50 6.31 -14.54
N LEU A 12 10.23 7.54 -14.12
CA LEU A 12 8.86 8.06 -14.06
C LEU A 12 8.30 8.21 -15.48
N LYS A 13 7.11 7.64 -15.73
CA LYS A 13 6.45 7.66 -17.04
C LYS A 13 5.00 8.09 -16.89
N ILE A 14 4.52 8.89 -17.83
CA ILE A 14 3.09 9.18 -17.99
C ILE A 14 2.47 7.96 -18.69
N ILE A 15 1.46 7.34 -18.07
CA ILE A 15 0.83 6.10 -18.56
C ILE A 15 -0.61 6.29 -19.03
N GLY A 16 -1.18 7.49 -18.87
CA GLY A 16 -2.57 7.78 -19.23
C GLY A 16 -3.05 9.11 -18.65
N LYS A 17 -4.31 9.45 -18.91
CA LYS A 17 -4.99 10.63 -18.37
C LYS A 17 -5.98 10.21 -17.27
N SER A 18 -6.20 11.08 -16.29
CA SER A 18 -7.16 10.87 -15.19
C SER A 18 -7.81 12.20 -14.83
N SER A 19 -9.10 12.19 -14.47
CA SER A 19 -9.80 13.33 -13.88
C SER A 19 -9.65 13.39 -12.35
N ARG A 20 -9.05 12.36 -11.74
CA ARG A 20 -8.81 12.24 -10.30
C ARG A 20 -7.34 12.46 -9.96
N THR A 21 -7.08 13.03 -8.79
CA THR A 21 -5.75 13.16 -8.19
C THR A 21 -5.56 12.10 -7.09
N GLY A 22 -4.31 11.74 -6.82
CA GLY A 22 -3.97 10.77 -5.77
C GLY A 22 -2.71 9.99 -6.11
N THR A 23 -2.24 9.21 -5.15
CA THR A 23 -1.05 8.37 -5.27
C THR A 23 -1.42 6.92 -4.98
N LYS A 24 -1.03 6.00 -5.87
CA LYS A 24 -1.19 4.56 -5.66
C LYS A 24 0.18 3.92 -5.50
N ILE A 25 0.37 3.20 -4.39
CA ILE A 25 1.60 2.45 -4.10
C ILE A 25 1.24 0.97 -4.03
N THR A 26 2.14 0.13 -4.55
CA THR A 26 2.02 -1.33 -4.49
C THR A 26 3.42 -1.89 -4.31
N PHE A 27 3.59 -2.78 -3.33
CA PHE A 27 4.87 -3.39 -3.04
C PHE A 27 4.69 -4.86 -2.66
N LYS A 28 5.75 -5.65 -2.82
CA LYS A 28 5.84 -7.02 -2.34
C LYS A 28 7.02 -7.10 -1.36
N PRO A 29 6.82 -7.58 -0.12
CA PRO A 29 7.92 -7.75 0.82
C PRO A 29 9.02 -8.68 0.30
N ASP A 30 10.27 -8.41 0.66
CA ASP A 30 11.41 -9.26 0.28
C ASP A 30 11.55 -10.44 1.27
N PRO A 31 11.39 -11.70 0.84
CA PRO A 31 11.50 -12.87 1.71
C PRO A 31 12.93 -13.13 2.22
N THR A 32 13.94 -12.44 1.68
CA THR A 32 15.31 -12.52 2.19
C THR A 32 15.55 -11.57 3.36
N VAL A 33 14.65 -10.59 3.57
CA VAL A 33 14.73 -9.61 4.66
C VAL A 33 13.75 -9.97 5.78
N PHE A 34 12.55 -10.44 5.44
CA PHE A 34 11.50 -10.79 6.41
C PHE A 34 11.35 -12.30 6.55
N GLU A 35 11.22 -12.78 7.79
CA GLU A 35 10.95 -14.19 8.09
C GLU A 35 9.52 -14.59 7.70
N ASP A 36 8.55 -13.69 7.90
CA ASP A 36 7.16 -13.86 7.47
C ASP A 36 6.74 -12.67 6.59
N ILE A 37 6.15 -12.99 5.44
CA ILE A 37 5.67 -12.01 4.46
C ILE A 37 4.14 -12.00 4.35
N ASN A 38 3.45 -12.80 5.16
CA ASN A 38 1.99 -12.84 5.20
C ASN A 38 1.45 -11.63 5.96
N PHE A 39 0.65 -10.82 5.29
CA PHE A 39 -0.04 -9.73 5.95
C PHE A 39 -1.18 -10.27 6.81
N ASN A 40 -1.17 -9.91 8.09
CA ASN A 40 -2.25 -10.20 9.03
C ASN A 40 -3.32 -9.11 8.94
N PHE A 41 -4.54 -9.49 8.56
CA PHE A 41 -5.64 -8.56 8.33
C PHE A 41 -6.08 -7.84 9.61
N ASP A 42 -6.15 -8.54 10.74
CA ASP A 42 -6.57 -7.97 12.02
C ASP A 42 -5.60 -6.90 12.52
N ASN A 43 -4.29 -7.15 12.39
CA ASN A 43 -3.25 -6.19 12.77
C ASN A 43 -3.36 -4.89 11.97
N ILE A 44 -3.56 -5.00 10.65
CA ILE A 44 -3.73 -3.82 9.77
C ILE A 44 -5.04 -3.10 10.10
N THR A 45 -6.13 -3.85 10.27
CA THR A 45 -7.44 -3.30 10.62
C THR A 45 -7.40 -2.51 11.93
N HIS A 46 -6.75 -3.06 12.95
CA HIS A 46 -6.61 -2.39 14.24
C HIS A 46 -5.91 -1.04 14.08
N ARG A 47 -4.78 -1.00 13.38
CA ARG A 47 -4.02 0.24 13.15
C ARG A 47 -4.80 1.26 12.32
N LEU A 48 -5.48 0.83 11.26
CA LEU A 48 -6.28 1.72 10.42
C LEU A 48 -7.48 2.31 11.18
N ARG A 49 -8.11 1.53 12.06
CA ARG A 49 -9.19 2.02 12.94
C ARG A 49 -8.71 3.14 13.86
N GLU A 50 -7.56 2.97 14.51
CA GLU A 50 -6.96 4.02 15.34
C GLU A 50 -6.76 5.33 14.56
N ILE A 51 -6.22 5.23 13.34
CA ILE A 51 -5.98 6.39 12.47
C ILE A 51 -7.31 7.05 12.08
N ALA A 52 -8.32 6.27 11.72
CA ALA A 52 -9.64 6.79 11.39
C ALA A 52 -10.30 7.52 12.58
N PHE A 53 -10.13 7.01 13.81
CA PHE A 53 -10.64 7.67 15.01
C PHE A 53 -9.95 9.02 15.27
N LEU A 54 -8.63 9.10 15.06
CA LEU A 54 -7.87 10.33 15.28
C LEU A 54 -8.08 11.39 14.18
N ASN A 55 -8.47 10.97 12.97
CA ASN A 55 -8.60 11.84 11.80
C ASN A 55 -10.05 11.89 11.32
N ALA A 56 -10.87 12.68 12.04
CA ALA A 56 -12.27 12.86 11.71
C ALA A 56 -12.46 13.31 10.25
N GLY A 57 -13.38 12.63 9.53
CA GLY A 57 -13.68 12.89 8.13
C GLY A 57 -12.84 12.11 7.12
N VAL A 58 -11.83 11.35 7.55
CA VAL A 58 -11.05 10.47 6.67
C VAL A 58 -11.77 9.13 6.49
N LYS A 59 -12.06 8.76 5.24
CA LYS A 59 -12.55 7.42 4.89
C LYS A 59 -11.37 6.50 4.57
N ILE A 60 -11.31 5.36 5.25
CA ILE A 60 -10.32 4.31 5.01
C ILE A 60 -11.06 3.03 4.63
N ASP A 61 -10.79 2.51 3.44
CA ASP A 61 -11.31 1.24 2.95
C ASP A 61 -10.17 0.20 2.95
N LEU A 62 -10.32 -0.88 3.70
CA LEU A 62 -9.41 -2.02 3.72
C LEU A 62 -10.11 -3.22 3.07
N LYS A 63 -9.44 -3.85 2.09
CA LYS A 63 -9.93 -5.03 1.39
C LYS A 63 -8.83 -6.09 1.35
N ASP A 64 -9.18 -7.30 1.73
CA ASP A 64 -8.37 -8.49 1.45
C ASP A 64 -8.85 -9.10 0.14
N GLU A 65 -7.93 -9.44 -0.77
CA GLU A 65 -8.27 -10.10 -2.05
C GLU A 65 -7.89 -11.59 -2.05
N ARG A 66 -7.47 -12.13 -0.89
CA ARG A 66 -7.19 -13.57 -0.69
C ARG A 66 -8.44 -14.36 -0.33
N GLU A 67 -9.46 -13.68 0.19
CA GLU A 67 -10.79 -14.20 0.51
C GLU A 67 -11.81 -13.72 -0.54
#